data_AF-U2VA80-F1
#
_entry.id   AF-U2VA80-F1
#
_cell.length_a   1.000
_cell.length_b   1.000
_cell.length_c   1.000
_cell.angle_alpha   90.00
_cell.angle_beta   90.00
_cell.angle_gamma   90.00
#
_symmetry.space_group_name_H-M   'P 1'
#
loop_
_entity.id
_entity.type
_entity.pdbx_description
1 polymer ?
#
loop_
_entity_poly.entity_id
_entity_poly.type
_entity_poly.pdbx_seq_one_letter_code
_entity_poly.pdbx_strand_id
1 'polypeptide(L)'
;MRIIANAKYKPIENIRNRDYLQVLAYMFWFDAKVGYYLYPKTCATNDLLLWMNKGSTYEADATARDNVSVTKHGLKIPIGVQSYDTFVRQMRSNEDEFRKAFITK
;
A
#
# COMPACT_ATOMS: atom_id res chain seq x y z
N MET A 1 -5.01 16.81 -1.66
CA MET A 1 -5.01 15.67 -2.60
C MET A 1 -5.87 14.55 -2.03
N ARG A 2 -6.72 13.88 -2.81
CA ARG A 2 -7.54 12.77 -2.30
C ARG A 2 -6.76 11.46 -2.42
N ILE A 3 -6.79 10.65 -1.36
CA ILE A 3 -6.12 9.35 -1.26
C ILE A 3 -7.18 8.28 -1.06
N ILE A 4 -7.08 7.18 -1.79
CA ILE A 4 -7.91 5.98 -1.57
C ILE A 4 -7.03 4.89 -0.97
N ALA A 5 -7.43 4.34 0.17
CA ALA A 5 -6.71 3.26 0.82
C ALA A 5 -7.64 2.07 1.06
N ASN A 6 -7.14 0.86 0.84
CA ASN A 6 -7.87 -0.38 1.10
C ASN A 6 -7.03 -1.26 2.02
N ALA A 7 -7.57 -1.58 3.19
CA ALA A 7 -6.92 -2.44 4.17
C ALA A 7 -7.24 -3.91 3.90
N LYS A 8 -6.22 -4.77 3.88
CA LYS A 8 -6.36 -6.22 3.67
C LYS A 8 -5.55 -6.98 4.70
N TYR A 9 -6.16 -7.99 5.32
CA TYR A 9 -5.47 -8.94 6.19
C TYR A 9 -4.91 -10.10 5.36
N LYS A 10 -3.90 -9.83 4.54
CA LYS A 10 -3.22 -10.81 3.67
C LYS A 10 -1.74 -10.48 3.52
N PRO A 11 -0.85 -11.48 3.35
CA PRO A 11 0.54 -11.23 2.98
C PRO A 11 0.66 -10.44 1.66
N ILE A 12 1.74 -9.67 1.51
CA ILE A 12 1.97 -8.81 0.33
C ILE A 12 1.85 -9.55 -1.02
N GLU A 13 2.31 -10.81 -1.05
CA GLU A 13 2.31 -11.68 -2.23
C GLU A 13 0.92 -12.17 -2.63
N ASN A 14 -0.02 -12.13 -1.69
CA ASN A 14 -1.41 -12.55 -1.88
C ASN A 14 -2.32 -11.38 -2.25
N ILE A 15 -1.82 -10.14 -2.24
CA ILE A 15 -2.52 -8.96 -2.75
C ILE A 15 -2.23 -8.88 -4.25
N ARG A 16 -3.18 -9.32 -5.06
CA ARG A 16 -3.01 -9.55 -6.50
C ARG A 16 -4.08 -8.83 -7.33
N ASN A 17 -4.02 -9.03 -8.65
CA ASN A 17 -4.80 -8.35 -9.70
C ASN A 17 -6.25 -7.98 -9.33
N ARG A 18 -7.04 -8.89 -8.72
CA ARG A 18 -8.44 -8.58 -8.36
C ARG A 18 -8.55 -7.50 -7.29
N ASP A 19 -7.64 -7.52 -6.30
CA ASP A 19 -7.58 -6.46 -5.30
C ASP A 19 -7.28 -5.14 -6.01
N TYR A 20 -6.29 -5.14 -6.92
CA TYR A 20 -5.85 -3.96 -7.71
C TYR A 20 -7.01 -3.23 -8.40
N LEU A 21 -7.90 -3.98 -9.05
CA LEU A 21 -9.08 -3.42 -9.73
C LEU A 21 -10.05 -2.73 -8.77
N GLN A 22 -10.22 -3.22 -7.54
CA GLN A 22 -11.11 -2.58 -6.55
C GLN A 22 -10.61 -1.18 -6.19
N VAL A 23 -9.32 -1.05 -5.85
CA VAL A 23 -8.75 0.27 -5.48
C VAL A 23 -8.76 1.21 -6.67
N LEU A 24 -8.41 0.72 -7.86
CA LEU A 24 -8.49 1.55 -9.08
C LEU A 24 -9.89 2.07 -9.31
N ALA A 25 -10.93 1.22 -9.21
CA ALA A 25 -12.31 1.66 -9.40
C ALA A 25 -12.68 2.80 -8.46
N TYR A 26 -12.35 2.69 -7.17
CA TYR A 26 -12.58 3.76 -6.20
C TYR A 26 -11.72 5.00 -6.48
N MET A 27 -10.46 4.83 -6.91
CA MET A 27 -9.61 5.95 -7.30
C MET A 27 -10.23 6.76 -8.43
N PHE A 28 -10.72 6.11 -9.49
CA PHE A 28 -11.36 6.81 -10.60
C PHE A 28 -12.70 7.43 -10.20
N TRP A 29 -13.50 6.75 -9.38
CA TRP A 29 -14.79 7.27 -8.94
C TRP A 29 -14.64 8.56 -8.12
N PHE A 30 -13.61 8.65 -7.30
CA PHE A 30 -13.36 9.82 -6.46
C PHE A 30 -12.32 10.79 -7.03
N ASP A 31 -11.90 10.62 -8.28
CA ASP A 31 -10.81 11.36 -8.94
C ASP A 31 -9.53 11.46 -8.07
N ALA A 32 -9.14 10.35 -7.47
CA ALA A 32 -7.88 10.21 -6.76
C ALA A 32 -6.79 9.66 -7.68
N LYS A 33 -5.59 10.22 -7.55
CA LYS A 33 -4.39 9.81 -8.32
C LYS A 33 -3.46 8.86 -7.55
N VAL A 34 -3.63 8.80 -6.22
CA VAL A 34 -2.79 7.97 -5.33
C VAL A 34 -3.67 6.99 -4.57
N GLY A 35 -3.31 5.71 -4.65
CA GLY A 35 -3.92 4.61 -3.95
C GLY A 35 -2.97 3.94 -2.96
N TYR A 36 -3.52 3.30 -1.92
CA TYR A 36 -2.74 2.48 -0.98
C TYR A 36 -3.39 1.12 -0.71
N TYR A 37 -2.56 0.09 -0.60
CA TYR A 37 -2.91 -1.15 0.10
C TYR A 37 -2.26 -1.15 1.47
N LEU A 38 -3.10 -1.23 2.50
CA LEU A 38 -2.64 -1.32 3.88
C LEU A 38 -2.74 -2.77 4.34
N TYR A 39 -1.67 -3.33 4.88
CA TYR A 39 -1.66 -4.72 5.32
C TYR A 39 -0.70 -4.93 6.50
N PRO A 40 -0.94 -5.92 7.37
CA PRO A 40 0.00 -6.27 8.42
C PRO A 40 1.25 -6.90 7.80
N LYS A 41 2.41 -6.39 8.20
CA LYS A 41 3.72 -6.74 7.64
C LYS A 41 4.60 -7.32 8.75
N THR A 42 5.04 -8.56 8.55
CA THR A 42 5.90 -9.29 9.50
C THR A 42 7.37 -9.31 9.07
N CYS A 43 7.65 -9.04 7.79
CA CYS A 43 9.00 -9.02 7.22
C CYS A 43 9.42 -7.60 6.83
N ALA A 44 10.72 -7.28 6.83
CA ALA A 44 11.27 -5.95 6.56
C ALA A 44 11.20 -5.50 5.08
N THR A 45 10.21 -5.93 4.30
CA THR A 45 10.09 -5.62 2.87
C THR A 45 9.68 -4.17 2.65
N ASN A 46 10.46 -3.36 1.94
CA ASN A 46 10.09 -1.96 1.67
C ASN A 46 8.74 -1.85 0.92
N ASP A 47 8.15 -0.67 0.98
CA ASP A 47 6.93 -0.36 0.23
C ASP A 47 7.10 -0.68 -1.25
N LEU A 48 6.04 -1.24 -1.85
CA LEU A 48 6.02 -1.52 -3.27
C LEU A 48 5.16 -0.47 -3.99
N LEU A 49 5.81 0.38 -4.79
CA LEU A 49 5.14 1.36 -5.64
C LEU A 49 4.79 0.75 -6.99
N LEU A 50 3.51 0.79 -7.37
CA LEU A 50 3.01 0.29 -8.64
C LEU A 50 2.39 1.44 -9.44
N TRP A 51 2.98 1.74 -10.58
CA TRP A 51 2.45 2.72 -11.52
C TRP A 51 1.40 2.08 -12.44
N MET A 52 0.34 2.81 -12.73
CA MET A 52 -0.64 2.36 -13.71
C MET A 52 -0.03 2.43 -15.12
N ASN A 53 -0.21 1.41 -15.94
CA ASN A 53 0.29 1.44 -17.31
C ASN A 53 -0.59 2.32 -18.22
N LYS A 54 0.01 2.82 -19.31
CA LYS A 54 -0.64 3.38 -20.50
C LYS A 54 -0.21 2.57 -21.73
N GLY A 55 -0.97 2.64 -22.81
CA GLY A 55 -0.75 1.81 -23.99
C GLY A 55 -1.27 0.38 -23.82
N SER A 56 -0.92 -0.47 -24.76
CA SER A 56 -1.32 -1.87 -24.85
C SER A 56 -0.10 -2.76 -25.00
N THR A 57 -0.09 -3.90 -24.30
CA THR A 57 0.95 -4.91 -24.52
C THR A 57 0.87 -5.51 -25.91
N TYR A 58 -0.31 -5.48 -26.55
CA TYR A 58 -0.50 -5.95 -27.91
C TYR A 58 0.15 -5.03 -28.96
N GLU A 59 0.09 -3.72 -28.74
CA GLU A 59 0.69 -2.71 -29.62
C GLU A 59 2.16 -2.43 -29.29
N ALA A 60 2.73 -3.15 -28.31
CA ALA A 60 4.11 -3.01 -27.83
C ALA A 60 4.48 -1.58 -27.35
N ASP A 61 3.50 -0.77 -26.94
CA ASP A 61 3.67 0.60 -26.45
C ASP A 61 3.33 0.75 -24.95
N ALA A 62 3.13 -0.37 -24.27
CA ALA A 62 2.83 -0.43 -22.84
C ALA A 62 3.96 0.22 -22.01
N THR A 63 3.65 1.32 -21.35
CA THR A 63 4.60 2.09 -20.52
C THR A 63 3.95 2.52 -19.21
N ALA A 64 4.75 2.75 -18.17
CA ALA A 64 4.22 3.28 -16.90
C ALA A 64 3.74 4.73 -17.07
N ARG A 65 2.58 5.06 -16.48
CA ARG A 65 2.17 6.45 -16.24
C ARG A 65 3.00 7.05 -15.11
N ASP A 66 3.08 8.37 -15.09
CA ASP A 66 3.77 9.19 -14.10
C ASP A 66 2.82 9.80 -13.05
N ASN A 67 1.50 9.74 -13.29
CA ASN A 67 0.51 10.48 -12.53
C ASN A 67 -0.47 9.62 -11.73
N VAL A 68 -0.53 8.30 -11.93
CA VAL A 68 -1.44 7.40 -11.19
C VAL A 68 -0.65 6.23 -10.62
N SER A 69 -0.67 6.09 -9.29
CA SER A 69 0.06 5.03 -8.60
C SER A 69 -0.73 4.42 -7.46
N VAL A 70 -0.36 3.17 -7.13
CA VAL A 70 -0.82 2.47 -5.94
C VAL A 70 0.39 1.97 -5.16
N THR A 71 0.46 2.29 -3.87
CA THR A 71 1.55 1.84 -2.99
C THR A 71 1.05 0.72 -2.07
N LYS A 72 1.76 -0.40 -2.02
CA LYS A 72 1.58 -1.38 -0.95
C LYS A 72 2.39 -0.91 0.26
N HIS A 73 1.71 -0.40 1.28
CA HIS A 73 2.31 0.13 2.49
C HIS A 73 1.94 -0.76 3.69
N GLY A 74 2.93 -1.41 4.28
CA GLY A 74 2.72 -2.44 5.30
C GLY A 74 2.97 -1.93 6.72
N LEU A 75 1.99 -2.12 7.61
CA LEU A 75 2.16 -1.83 9.04
C LEU A 75 3.03 -2.91 9.67
N LYS A 76 4.20 -2.53 10.20
CA LYS A 76 5.12 -3.46 10.83
C LYS A 76 4.50 -4.00 12.13
N ILE A 77 4.28 -5.31 12.18
CA ILE A 77 3.79 -6.01 13.37
C ILE A 77 4.99 -6.61 14.11
N PRO A 78 5.24 -6.23 15.37
CA PRO A 78 6.29 -6.83 16.18
C PRO A 78 6.10 -8.34 16.37
N ILE A 79 7.17 -9.10 16.22
CA ILE A 79 7.20 -10.56 16.42
C ILE A 79 8.30 -10.91 17.42
N GLY A 80 8.09 -11.95 18.23
CA GLY A 80 9.10 -12.45 19.18
C GLY A 80 9.37 -11.53 20.38
N VAL A 81 8.40 -10.68 20.76
CA VAL A 81 8.55 -9.75 21.88
C VAL A 81 8.35 -10.45 23.22
N GLN A 82 9.16 -10.12 24.22
CA GLN A 82 9.18 -10.83 25.50
C GLN A 82 8.02 -10.47 26.45
N SER A 83 7.38 -9.31 26.26
CA SER A 83 6.26 -8.86 27.09
C SER A 83 5.22 -8.07 26.31
N TYR A 84 3.98 -8.10 26.80
CA TYR A 84 2.89 -7.32 26.23
C TYR A 84 3.17 -5.82 26.25
N ASP A 85 3.72 -5.29 27.35
CA ASP A 85 4.10 -3.87 27.43
C ASP A 85 5.12 -3.46 26.35
N THR A 86 6.09 -4.33 26.07
CA THR A 86 7.08 -4.07 25.02
C THR A 86 6.43 -4.12 23.64
N PHE A 87 5.52 -5.07 23.42
CA PHE A 87 4.74 -5.16 22.19
C PHE A 87 3.91 -3.90 21.96
N VAL A 88 3.20 -3.39 22.98
CA VAL A 88 2.39 -2.16 22.89
C VAL A 88 3.26 -0.95 22.56
N ARG A 89 4.42 -0.80 23.22
CA ARG A 89 5.35 0.31 22.92
C ARG A 89 5.87 0.26 21.48
N GLN A 90 6.25 -0.93 21.00
CA GLN A 90 6.73 -1.11 19.62
C GLN A 90 5.60 -0.90 18.60
N MET A 91 4.38 -1.36 18.87
CA MET A 91 3.21 -1.11 18.02
C MET A 91 2.96 0.38 17.86
N ARG A 92 2.96 1.16 18.95
CA ARG A 92 2.79 2.62 18.88
C ARG A 92 3.85 3.29 17.99
N SER A 93 5.12 2.93 18.17
CA SER A 93 6.21 3.45 17.34
C SER A 93 6.03 3.08 15.86
N ASN A 94 5.60 1.85 15.56
CA ASN A 94 5.38 1.41 14.19
C ASN A 94 4.15 2.09 13.56
N GLU A 95 3.09 2.36 14.34
CA GLU A 95 1.93 3.13 13.89
C GLU A 95 2.29 4.59 13.57
N ASP A 96 3.13 5.21 14.39
CA ASP A 96 3.63 6.57 14.15
C ASP A 96 4.47 6.63 12.88
N GLU A 97 5.34 5.64 12.66
CA GLU A 97 6.12 5.53 11.41
C GLU A 97 5.20 5.31 10.20
N PHE A 98 4.23 4.40 10.31
CA PHE A 98 3.25 4.11 9.26
C PHE A 98 2.43 5.35 8.86
N ARG A 99 2.05 6.19 9.82
CA ARG A 99 1.28 7.42 9.55
C ARG A 99 2.07 8.45 8.72
N LYS A 100 3.40 8.48 8.82
CA LYS A 100 4.24 9.45 8.08
C LYS A 100 4.07 9.35 6.56
N ALA A 101 3.71 8.18 6.05
CA ALA A 101 3.43 7.96 4.62
C ALA A 101 2.24 8.79 4.08
N PHE A 102 1.35 9.27 4.96
CA PHE A 102 0.13 10.00 4.60
C PHE A 102 0.17 11.49 4.97
N ILE A 103 1.07 11.91 5.85
CA ILE A 103 1.17 13.28 6.34
C ILE A 103 2.02 14.17 5.40
N THR A 104 2.94 13.56 4.65
CA THR A 104 3.97 14.28 3.88
C THR A 104 3.60 14.51 2.40
N LYS A 105 2.31 14.50 2.03
CA LYS A 105 1.87 14.57 0.62
C LYS A 105 0.65 15.45 0.39
#